data_AF-A0A0A0BUI6-F1
#
_entry.id   AF-A0A0A0BUI6-F1
#
_cell.length_a   1.000
_cell.length_b   1.000
_cell.length_c   1.000
_cell.angle_alpha   90.00
_cell.angle_beta   90.00
_cell.angle_gamma   90.00
#
_symmetry.space_group_name_H-M   'P 1'
#
loop_
_entity.id
_entity.type
_entity.pdbx_description
1 polymer ?
#
loop_
_entity_poly.entity_id
_entity_poly.type
_entity_poly.pdbx_seq_one_letter_code
_entity_poly.pdbx_strand_id
1 'polypeptide(L)'
;MALVEVQGIRPPGPGDAHATRRALRAERAQLAHWRRLLRARLDLAVGALAPPEPLGTLSWDLVPGVEGLLPSAADLSDAVATDQPDDVVDLMTRLRRLDRALGRYAARLDEALESTTDELVLGLAGVLDDDAPTDPDGR
;
A
#
# COMPACT_ATOMS: atom_id res chain seq x y z
N MET A 1 25.86 42.42 -12.92
CA MET A 1 24.79 41.55 -13.43
C MET A 1 25.45 40.28 -13.96
N ALA A 2 25.60 39.26 -13.12
CA ALA A 2 26.20 37.99 -13.50
C ALA A 2 25.08 36.98 -13.73
N LEU A 3 25.05 36.42 -14.94
CA LEU A 3 24.19 35.30 -15.31
C LEU A 3 24.57 34.11 -14.44
N VAL A 4 23.64 33.67 -13.60
CA VAL A 4 23.71 32.37 -12.94
C VAL A 4 23.39 31.34 -14.00
N GLU A 5 24.42 30.65 -14.49
CA GLU A 5 24.24 29.42 -15.26
C GLU A 5 23.53 28.41 -14.35
N VAL A 6 22.25 28.17 -14.67
CA VAL A 6 21.50 27.03 -14.14
C VAL A 6 22.14 25.78 -14.73
N GLN A 7 23.07 25.18 -13.99
CA GLN A 7 23.60 23.87 -14.32
C GLN A 7 22.42 22.91 -14.48
N GLY A 8 22.31 22.34 -15.68
CA GLY A 8 21.27 21.40 -16.04
C GLY A 8 21.21 20.26 -15.04
N ILE A 9 20.00 19.94 -14.60
CA ILE A 9 19.69 18.68 -13.96
C ILE A 9 20.03 17.60 -14.98
N ARG A 10 21.24 17.03 -14.87
CA ARG A 10 21.61 15.84 -15.63
C ARG A 10 20.57 14.77 -15.27
N PRO A 11 19.84 14.19 -16.24
CA PRO A 11 18.90 13.14 -15.93
C PRO A 11 19.64 12.02 -15.19
N PRO A 12 19.06 11.48 -14.11
CA PRO A 12 19.68 10.41 -13.33
C PRO A 12 20.12 9.27 -14.26
N GLY A 13 21.32 8.73 -14.02
CA GLY A 13 21.78 7.58 -14.81
C GLY A 13 20.85 6.37 -14.61
N PRO A 14 20.85 5.37 -15.51
CA PRO A 14 20.00 4.19 -15.38
C PRO A 14 20.17 3.46 -14.04
N GLY A 15 21.39 3.48 -13.47
CA GLY A 15 21.67 2.95 -12.13
C GLY A 15 20.93 3.67 -11.00
N ASP A 16 20.77 5.00 -11.12
CA ASP A 16 20.07 5.83 -10.14
C ASP A 16 18.55 5.61 -10.22
N ALA A 17 18.00 5.47 -11.42
CA ALA A 17 16.57 5.19 -11.63
C ALA A 17 16.17 3.79 -11.12
N HIS A 18 17.02 2.76 -11.31
CA HIS A 18 16.79 1.44 -10.71
C HIS A 18 16.85 1.46 -9.17
N ALA A 19 17.77 2.23 -8.58
CA ALA A 19 17.85 2.40 -7.14
C ALA A 19 16.62 3.11 -6.56
N THR A 20 16.20 4.21 -7.20
CA THR A 20 14.98 4.96 -6.85
C THR A 20 13.75 4.06 -6.91
N ARG A 21 13.59 3.28 -7.98
CA ARG A 21 12.47 2.33 -8.11
C ARG A 21 12.44 1.29 -6.99
N ARG A 22 13.59 0.77 -6.55
CA ARG A 22 13.66 -0.17 -5.42
C ARG A 22 13.25 0.49 -4.11
N ALA A 23 13.72 1.71 -3.85
CA ALA A 23 13.35 2.47 -2.66
C ALA A 23 11.84 2.74 -2.60
N LEU A 24 11.26 3.22 -3.70
CA LEU A 24 9.82 3.46 -3.81
C LEU A 24 8.99 2.19 -3.59
N ARG A 25 9.43 1.03 -4.08
CA ARG A 25 8.76 -0.26 -3.82
C ARG A 25 8.84 -0.70 -2.36
N ALA A 26 9.99 -0.51 -1.70
CA ALA A 26 10.13 -0.83 -0.28
C ALA A 26 9.18 0.04 0.56
N GLU A 27 9.12 1.32 0.25
CA GLU A 27 8.21 2.26 0.91
C GLU A 27 6.74 1.91 0.65
N ARG A 28 6.38 1.54 -0.58
CA ARG A 28 5.05 1.04 -0.93
C ARG A 28 4.65 -0.18 -0.08
N ALA A 29 5.57 -1.11 0.14
CA ALA A 29 5.32 -2.30 0.96
C ALA A 29 5.11 -1.92 2.44
N GLN A 30 5.91 -1.00 2.96
CA GLN A 30 5.75 -0.47 4.32
C GLN A 30 4.42 0.25 4.50
N LEU A 31 4.02 1.07 3.52
CA LEU A 31 2.72 1.74 3.51
C LEU A 31 1.56 0.73 3.53
N ALA A 32 1.64 -0.33 2.71
CA ALA A 32 0.64 -1.38 2.69
C ALA A 32 0.51 -2.08 4.04
N HIS A 33 1.63 -2.31 4.74
CA HIS A 33 1.62 -2.85 6.10
C HIS A 33 0.90 -1.91 7.08
N TRP A 34 1.23 -0.62 7.07
CA TRP A 34 0.55 0.37 7.92
C TRP A 34 -0.95 0.46 7.66
N ARG A 35 -1.39 0.44 6.39
CA ARG A 35 -2.82 0.44 6.04
C ARG A 35 -3.54 -0.79 6.61
N ARG A 36 -2.93 -1.98 6.54
CA ARG A 36 -3.51 -3.20 7.11
C ARG A 36 -3.68 -3.08 8.63
N LEU A 37 -2.69 -2.54 9.34
CA LEU A 37 -2.77 -2.32 10.79
C LEU A 37 -3.88 -1.33 11.16
N LEU A 38 -3.97 -0.19 10.45
CA LEU A 38 -5.02 0.81 10.66
C LEU A 38 -6.40 0.23 10.42
N ARG A 39 -6.56 -0.59 9.37
CA ARG A 39 -7.83 -1.24 9.05
C ARG A 39 -8.23 -2.25 10.11
N ALA A 40 -7.32 -3.14 10.50
CA ALA A 40 -7.57 -4.09 11.59
C ALA A 40 -7.98 -3.37 12.87
N ARG A 41 -7.31 -2.28 13.24
CA ARG A 41 -7.68 -1.50 14.43
C ARG A 41 -9.05 -0.83 14.32
N LEU A 42 -9.43 -0.38 13.12
CA LEU A 42 -10.75 0.17 12.84
C LEU A 42 -11.83 -0.90 12.91
N ASP A 43 -11.57 -2.08 12.36
CA ASP A 43 -12.51 -3.20 12.40
C ASP A 43 -12.75 -3.66 13.85
N LEU A 44 -11.71 -3.70 14.69
CA LEU A 44 -11.83 -3.94 16.13
C LEU A 44 -12.64 -2.85 16.86
N ALA A 45 -12.44 -1.58 16.50
CA ALA A 45 -13.22 -0.48 17.06
C ALA A 45 -14.70 -0.54 16.65
N VAL A 46 -14.99 -1.00 15.44
CA VAL A 46 -16.37 -1.27 14.98
C VAL A 46 -16.97 -2.42 15.76
N GLY A 47 -16.25 -3.54 15.90
CA GLY A 47 -16.71 -4.71 16.66
C GLY A 47 -16.99 -4.40 18.13
N ALA A 48 -16.32 -3.41 18.71
CA ALA A 48 -16.60 -2.92 20.05
C ALA A 48 -17.98 -2.25 20.19
N LEU A 49 -18.35 -1.43 19.21
CA LEU A 49 -19.62 -0.69 19.19
C LEU A 49 -20.78 -1.53 18.66
N ALA A 50 -20.48 -2.46 17.76
CA ALA A 50 -21.41 -3.37 17.13
C ALA A 50 -20.81 -4.78 17.13
N PRO A 51 -20.99 -5.53 18.24
CA PRO A 51 -20.49 -6.89 18.36
C PRO A 51 -21.02 -7.77 17.22
N PRO A 52 -20.16 -8.65 16.66
CA PRO A 52 -20.60 -9.58 15.62
C PRO A 52 -21.63 -10.56 16.19
N GLU A 53 -22.57 -10.99 15.34
CA GLU A 53 -23.53 -12.02 15.70
C GLU A 53 -22.82 -13.37 15.97
N PRO A 54 -23.28 -14.14 16.96
CA PRO A 54 -22.71 -15.45 17.24
C PRO A 54 -22.90 -16.40 16.06
N LEU A 55 -21.82 -17.11 15.72
CA LEU A 55 -21.82 -18.11 14.65
C LEU A 55 -22.80 -19.24 14.96
N GLY A 56 -23.31 -19.87 13.90
CA GLY A 56 -24.18 -21.02 13.99
C GLY A 56 -25.66 -20.68 14.15
N THR A 57 -26.05 -19.55 14.73
CA THR A 57 -27.45 -19.20 15.09
C THR A 57 -28.52 -19.49 14.04
N LEU A 58 -28.22 -19.40 12.75
CA LEU A 58 -29.16 -19.64 11.65
C LEU A 58 -28.85 -20.90 10.80
N SER A 59 -27.76 -21.61 11.09
CA SER A 59 -27.17 -22.60 10.17
C SER A 59 -27.03 -24.02 10.73
N TRP A 60 -27.41 -24.28 12.00
CA TRP A 60 -27.32 -25.62 12.60
C TRP A 60 -28.07 -26.67 11.76
N ASP A 61 -29.25 -26.32 11.23
CA ASP A 61 -30.04 -27.24 10.40
C ASP A 61 -29.47 -27.43 8.98
N LEU A 62 -28.56 -26.55 8.54
CA LEU A 62 -28.02 -26.55 7.17
C LEU A 62 -26.69 -27.29 7.06
N VAL A 63 -25.94 -27.42 8.16
CA VAL A 63 -24.63 -28.05 8.19
C VAL A 63 -24.54 -29.01 9.38
N PRO A 64 -25.09 -30.23 9.28
CA PRO A 64 -25.08 -31.18 10.38
C PRO A 64 -23.66 -31.61 10.77
N GLY A 65 -23.40 -31.74 12.08
CA GLY A 65 -22.14 -32.27 12.61
C GLY A 65 -21.07 -31.21 12.95
N VAL A 66 -21.41 -29.92 12.90
CA VAL A 66 -20.49 -28.81 13.22
C VAL A 66 -20.70 -28.23 14.61
N GLU A 67 -21.64 -28.80 15.37
CA GLU A 67 -22.15 -28.30 16.65
C GLU A 67 -21.05 -28.02 17.69
N GLY A 68 -19.99 -28.84 17.66
CA GLY A 68 -18.86 -28.75 18.59
C GLY A 68 -17.58 -28.21 17.97
N LEU A 69 -17.60 -27.78 16.70
CA LEU A 69 -16.42 -27.25 16.01
C LEU A 69 -16.29 -25.74 16.14
N LEU A 70 -17.39 -25.04 16.43
CA LEU A 70 -17.39 -23.58 16.54
C LEU A 70 -16.88 -23.14 17.91
N PRO A 71 -15.87 -22.26 17.98
CA PRO A 71 -15.52 -21.57 19.21
C PRO A 71 -16.73 -20.80 19.75
N SER A 72 -16.82 -20.65 21.08
CA SER A 72 -17.90 -19.86 21.64
C SER A 72 -17.74 -18.38 21.27
N ALA A 73 -18.86 -17.66 21.18
CA ALA A 73 -18.82 -16.23 20.92
C ALA A 73 -18.02 -15.47 21.99
N ALA A 74 -18.07 -15.93 23.25
CA ALA A 74 -17.27 -15.38 24.33
C ALA A 74 -15.76 -15.58 24.09
N ASP A 75 -15.32 -16.80 23.73
CA ASP A 75 -13.91 -17.07 23.43
C ASP A 75 -13.39 -16.20 22.27
N LEU A 76 -14.22 -15.99 21.24
CA LEU A 76 -13.88 -15.13 20.11
C LEU A 76 -13.81 -13.65 20.53
N SER A 77 -14.76 -13.18 21.33
CA SER A 77 -14.78 -11.81 21.85
C SER A 77 -13.58 -11.54 22.75
N ASP A 78 -13.22 -12.47 23.63
CA ASP A 78 -12.08 -12.37 24.52
C ASP A 78 -10.75 -12.35 23.73
N ALA A 79 -10.65 -13.18 22.69
CA ALA A 79 -9.44 -13.23 21.84
C ALA A 79 -9.19 -11.93 21.06
N VAL A 80 -10.23 -11.16 20.75
CA VAL A 80 -10.13 -9.89 19.99
C VAL A 80 -10.26 -8.66 20.88
N ALA A 81 -10.49 -8.84 22.19
CA ALA A 81 -10.58 -7.75 23.14
C ALA A 81 -9.27 -6.96 23.17
N THR A 82 -9.37 -5.65 23.07
CA THR A 82 -8.24 -4.73 23.20
C THR A 82 -8.61 -3.64 24.19
N ASP A 83 -7.64 -3.12 24.92
CA ASP A 83 -7.82 -1.88 25.68
C ASP A 83 -8.38 -0.80 24.75
N GLN A 84 -9.62 -0.41 25.03
CA GLN A 84 -10.32 0.60 24.26
C GLN A 84 -10.13 1.95 24.92
N PRO A 85 -9.86 2.99 24.13
CA PRO A 85 -9.90 4.34 24.65
C PRO A 85 -11.33 4.67 25.09
N ASP A 86 -11.44 5.55 26.08
CA ASP A 86 -12.73 6.02 26.61
C ASP A 86 -13.65 6.61 25.51
N ASP A 87 -13.06 7.17 24.44
CA ASP A 87 -13.78 7.67 23.26
C ASP A 87 -13.44 6.86 21.99
N VAL A 88 -14.23 5.82 21.74
CA VAL A 88 -14.11 4.97 20.55
C VAL A 88 -14.48 5.72 19.26
N VAL A 89 -15.38 6.69 19.32
CA VAL A 89 -15.84 7.46 18.15
C VAL A 89 -14.74 8.41 17.67
N ASP A 90 -14.06 9.09 18.58
CA ASP A 90 -12.88 9.91 18.24
C ASP A 90 -11.75 9.04 17.67
N LEU A 91 -11.47 7.89 18.28
CA LEU A 91 -10.50 6.93 17.76
C LEU A 91 -10.83 6.54 16.31
N MET A 92 -12.07 6.13 16.03
CA MET A 92 -12.49 5.77 14.67
C MET A 92 -12.33 6.92 13.69
N THR A 93 -12.67 8.14 14.11
CA THR A 93 -12.50 9.35 13.30
C THR A 93 -11.02 9.59 12.96
N ARG A 94 -10.15 9.45 13.95
CA ARG A 94 -8.69 9.56 13.80
C ARG A 94 -8.14 8.49 12.87
N LEU A 95 -8.55 7.23 13.03
CA LEU A 95 -8.13 6.11 12.18
C LEU A 95 -8.53 6.33 10.72
N ARG A 96 -9.78 6.74 10.46
CA ARG A 96 -10.26 7.07 9.10
C ARG A 96 -9.48 8.24 8.49
N ARG A 97 -9.13 9.25 9.29
CA ARG A 97 -8.31 10.38 8.83
C ARG A 97 -6.91 9.92 8.42
N LEU A 98 -6.28 9.07 9.22
CA LEU A 98 -4.96 8.50 8.93
C LEU A 98 -4.99 7.60 7.69
N ASP A 99 -5.99 6.73 7.56
CA ASP A 99 -6.13 5.87 6.37
C ASP A 99 -6.26 6.69 5.07
N ARG A 100 -7.05 7.78 5.11
CA ARG A 100 -7.16 8.71 3.97
C ARG A 100 -5.84 9.41 3.67
N ALA A 101 -5.09 9.81 4.70
CA ALA A 101 -3.78 10.42 4.53
C ALA A 101 -2.78 9.46 3.87
N LEU A 102 -2.73 8.20 4.34
CA LEU A 102 -1.93 7.16 3.72
C LEU A 102 -2.41 6.83 2.30
N GLY A 103 -3.71 6.93 2.02
CA GLY A 103 -4.26 6.73 0.68
C GLY A 103 -3.78 7.78 -0.31
N ARG A 104 -3.78 9.05 0.09
CA ARG A 104 -3.20 10.14 -0.72
C ARG A 104 -1.70 9.96 -0.92
N TYR A 105 -1.00 9.49 0.10
CA TYR A 105 0.44 9.23 -0.02
C TYR A 105 0.74 8.05 -0.96
N ALA A 106 -0.07 6.98 -0.87
CA ALA A 106 0.05 5.83 -1.77
C ALA A 106 -0.13 6.23 -3.24
N ALA A 107 -1.11 7.09 -3.54
CA ALA A 107 -1.33 7.59 -4.90
C ALA A 107 -0.09 8.31 -5.45
N ARG A 108 0.55 9.17 -4.63
CA ARG A 108 1.80 9.86 -5.03
C ARG A 108 2.98 8.90 -5.22
N LEU A 109 3.07 7.86 -4.39
CA LEU A 109 4.07 6.80 -4.54
C LEU A 109 3.85 6.00 -5.84
N ASP A 110 2.60 5.71 -6.18
CA ASP A 110 2.24 5.03 -7.42
C ASP A 110 2.59 5.88 -8.65
N GLU A 111 2.26 7.18 -8.63
CA GLU A 111 2.66 8.16 -9.67
C GLU A 111 4.19 8.24 -9.82
N ALA A 112 4.94 8.29 -8.72
CA ALA A 112 6.40 8.33 -8.75
C ALA A 112 7.00 7.02 -9.30
N LEU A 113 6.41 5.88 -8.97
CA LEU A 113 6.83 4.57 -9.49
C LEU A 113 6.58 4.45 -11.00
N GLU A 114 5.46 4.97 -11.47
CA GLU A 114 5.10 5.03 -12.89
C GLU A 114 6.09 5.91 -13.66
N SER A 115 6.29 7.16 -13.20
CA SER A 115 7.28 8.08 -13.79
C SER A 115 8.69 7.49 -13.83
N THR A 116 9.14 6.85 -12.75
CA THR A 116 10.47 6.21 -12.72
C THR A 116 10.54 5.01 -13.69
N THR A 117 9.41 4.31 -13.89
CA THR A 117 9.36 3.19 -14.83
C THR A 117 9.42 3.70 -16.27
N ASP A 118 8.72 4.80 -16.58
CA ASP A 118 8.74 5.42 -17.91
C ASP A 118 10.14 5.94 -18.27
N GLU A 119 10.83 6.59 -17.33
CA GLU A 119 12.22 7.03 -17.51
C GLU A 119 13.17 5.85 -17.83
N LEU A 120 13.02 4.73 -17.13
CA LEU A 120 13.80 3.52 -17.38
C LEU A 120 13.50 2.91 -18.76
N VAL A 121 12.24 2.90 -19.20
CA VAL A 121 11.84 2.39 -20.51
C VAL A 121 12.38 3.28 -21.63
N LEU A 122 12.25 4.60 -21.50
CA LEU A 122 12.78 5.57 -22.46
C LEU A 122 14.31 5.51 -22.55
N GLY A 123 15.00 5.39 -21.40
CA GLY A 123 16.45 5.21 -21.35
C GLY A 123 16.89 3.92 -22.04
N LEU A 124 16.15 2.82 -21.89
CA LEU A 124 16.44 1.57 -22.58
C LEU A 124 16.21 1.67 -24.09
N ALA A 125 15.12 2.30 -24.53
CA ALA A 125 14.82 2.50 -25.95
C ALA A 125 15.89 3.35 -26.64
N GLY A 126 16.34 4.44 -26.01
CA GLY A 126 17.40 5.30 -26.54
C GLY A 126 18.76 4.60 -26.67
N VAL A 127 19.09 3.67 -25.76
CA VAL A 127 20.30 2.85 -25.88
C VAL A 127 20.20 1.86 -27.04
N LEU A 128 19.02 1.26 -27.26
CA LEU A 128 18.81 0.33 -28.36
C LEU A 128 18.84 1.02 -29.74
N ASP A 129 18.42 2.29 -29.81
CA ASP A 129 18.49 3.09 -31.05
C ASP A 129 19.93 3.54 -31.39
N ASP A 130 20.78 3.77 -30.39
CA ASP A 130 22.19 4.20 -30.57
C ASP A 130 23.11 3.03 -30.99
N ASP A 131 22.75 1.79 -30.67
CA ASP A 131 23.43 0.55 -31.10
C ASP A 131 23.00 0.05 -32.49
N ALA A 132 22.12 0.76 -33.19
CA ALA A 132 21.75 0.42 -34.57
C ALA A 132 22.96 0.62 -35.51
N PRO A 133 23.41 -0.42 -36.25
CA PRO A 133 24.54 -0.27 -37.16
C PRO A 133 24.19 0.78 -38.21
N THR A 134 24.87 1.92 -38.14
CA THR A 134 24.86 2.92 -39.21
C THR A 134 25.64 2.28 -40.34
N ASP A 135 24.95 1.57 -41.24
CA ASP A 135 25.55 0.95 -42.42
C ASP A 135 26.29 2.03 -43.23
N PRO A 136 27.63 2.04 -43.23
CA PRO A 136 28.40 3.05 -43.90
C PRO A 136 29.04 2.46 -45.16
N ASP A 137 28.33 1.68 -45.96
CA ASP A 137 28.77 1.39 -47.34
C ASP A 137 27.62 0.88 -48.23
N GLY A 138 26.83 1.83 -48.73
CA GLY A 138 25.94 1.64 -49.87
C GLY A 138 26.46 2.41 -51.09
N ARG A 139 27.61 2.03 -51.64
CA ARG A 139 28.05 2.40 -53.00
C ARG A 139 28.87 1.31 -53.67
#